data_AF-A0A7V6H401-F1
#
_entry.id   AF-A0A7V6H401-F1
#
_cell.length_a   1.000
_cell.length_b   1.000
_cell.length_c   1.000
_cell.angle_alpha   90.00
_cell.angle_beta   90.00
_cell.angle_gamma   90.00
#
_symmetry.space_group_name_H-M   'P 1'
#
loop_
_entity.id
_entity.type
_entity.pdbx_description
1 polymer ?
#
loop_
_entity_poly.entity_id
_entity_poly.type
_entity_poly.pdbx_seq_one_letter_code
_entity_poly.pdbx_strand_id
1 'polypeptide(L)'
;MKKLDKLNEIADEMFEKIEPSATSWAKIVHRVNMQNTKTKPKISTRRVVVFACALALVFFSGYNIIKNEQEKQRQIKTVAAGSDNNSMAVQTLAVAKGSIKLSDNVSKGRVGGIWASGSGANFPLIQAEGKYYRLLTNPSSLSDSLLSRNIGEVGLLTDEPALVDSNINIISNIVSEGTSVYAVKNMDGAAVAAKTGDTYRVFQRVSYGGNAIVGNENLISTLGNAKPVALKLSGVGTITDSDSIDTLMHILSRASYLSASSGGNKTLLLEMNNGISLQLMVDDEKLYGCGSWYCPDFFSTFAELIQ
;
A
#
# COMPACT_ATOMS: atom_id res chain seq x y z
N MET A 1 3.81 -31.24 -53.92
CA MET A 1 4.56 -29.96 -53.96
C MET A 1 4.08 -29.01 -55.08
N LYS A 2 2.77 -28.71 -55.18
CA LYS A 2 2.23 -27.68 -56.11
C LYS A 2 0.95 -27.00 -55.55
N LYS A 3 0.84 -26.88 -54.23
CA LYS A 3 -0.32 -26.29 -53.54
C LYS A 3 0.03 -25.23 -52.48
N LEU A 4 1.31 -24.99 -52.20
CA LEU A 4 1.74 -23.92 -51.30
C LEU A 4 2.05 -22.61 -52.04
N ASP A 5 2.49 -22.65 -53.31
CA ASP A 5 2.77 -21.43 -54.08
C ASP A 5 1.52 -20.61 -54.42
N LYS A 6 0.34 -21.26 -54.45
CA LYS A 6 -0.95 -20.59 -54.66
C LYS A 6 -1.46 -19.80 -53.45
N LEU A 7 -0.88 -19.96 -52.26
CA LEU A 7 -1.29 -19.21 -51.07
C LEU A 7 -0.57 -17.87 -50.96
N ASN A 8 0.66 -17.74 -51.49
CA ASN A 8 1.35 -16.46 -51.57
C ASN A 8 0.78 -15.57 -52.67
N GLU A 9 0.36 -16.16 -53.79
CA GLU A 9 -0.28 -15.42 -54.90
C GLU A 9 -1.64 -14.83 -54.49
N ILE A 10 -2.41 -15.51 -53.62
CA ILE A 10 -3.68 -15.01 -53.07
C ILE A 10 -3.46 -14.00 -51.93
N ALA A 11 -2.33 -14.08 -51.21
CA ALA A 11 -2.01 -13.12 -50.15
C ALA A 11 -1.53 -11.78 -50.72
N ASP A 12 -0.77 -11.79 -51.82
CA ASP A 12 -0.34 -10.56 -52.50
C ASP A 12 -1.49 -9.89 -53.28
N GLU A 13 -2.47 -10.65 -53.80
CA GLU A 13 -3.68 -10.08 -54.43
C GLU A 13 -4.64 -9.39 -53.43
N MET A 14 -4.57 -9.73 -52.13
CA MET A 14 -5.47 -9.18 -51.10
C MET A 14 -4.93 -7.95 -50.35
N PHE A 15 -3.65 -7.56 -50.54
CA PHE A 15 -3.05 -6.49 -49.73
C PHE A 15 -2.36 -5.36 -50.53
N GLU A 16 -2.32 -5.37 -51.85
CA GLU A 16 -1.62 -4.34 -52.65
C GLU A 16 -2.44 -3.06 -52.98
N LYS A 17 -3.55 -2.76 -52.26
CA LYS A 17 -4.33 -1.55 -52.58
C LYS A 17 -5.14 -0.92 -51.44
N ILE A 18 -4.51 -0.73 -50.27
CA ILE A 18 -5.11 0.04 -49.17
C ILE A 18 -4.35 1.36 -48.98
N GLU A 19 -4.76 2.40 -49.69
CA GLU A 19 -4.54 3.79 -49.28
C GLU A 19 -5.77 4.29 -48.50
N PRO A 20 -5.61 5.02 -47.38
CA PRO A 20 -6.71 5.35 -46.48
C PRO A 20 -7.49 6.57 -46.97
N SER A 21 -8.64 6.38 -47.65
CA SER A 21 -9.54 7.48 -48.01
C SER A 21 -10.55 7.78 -46.89
N ALA A 22 -10.41 8.94 -46.26
CA ALA A 22 -11.16 9.43 -45.10
C ALA A 22 -12.63 9.87 -45.36
N THR A 23 -13.45 9.06 -46.04
CA THR A 23 -14.85 9.45 -46.38
C THR A 23 -15.93 8.40 -46.08
N SER A 24 -15.61 7.30 -45.40
CA SER A 24 -16.59 6.24 -45.07
C SER A 24 -17.34 6.45 -43.74
N TRP A 25 -16.76 7.17 -42.77
CA TRP A 25 -17.33 7.29 -41.42
C TRP A 25 -18.56 8.23 -41.32
N ALA A 26 -18.61 9.29 -42.13
CA ALA A 26 -19.73 10.25 -42.11
C ALA A 26 -21.05 9.63 -42.65
N LYS A 27 -20.96 8.62 -43.54
CA LYS A 27 -22.14 7.94 -44.10
C LYS A 27 -22.75 6.88 -43.17
N ILE A 28 -21.99 6.38 -42.20
CA ILE A 28 -22.46 5.36 -41.25
C ILE A 28 -23.19 6.02 -40.07
N VAL A 29 -22.68 7.15 -39.57
CA VAL A 29 -23.29 7.88 -38.45
C VAL A 29 -24.64 8.51 -38.83
N HIS A 30 -24.81 8.94 -40.08
CA HIS A 30 -26.05 9.57 -40.54
C HIS A 30 -27.21 8.58 -40.81
N ARG A 31 -26.92 7.27 -40.89
CA ARG A 31 -27.93 6.21 -41.14
C ARG A 31 -28.51 5.60 -39.86
N VAL A 32 -27.81 5.73 -38.73
CA VAL A 32 -28.28 5.26 -37.42
C VAL A 32 -29.29 6.24 -36.79
N ASN A 33 -29.23 7.52 -37.14
CA ASN A 33 -30.04 8.56 -36.50
C ASN A 33 -31.44 8.78 -37.13
N MET A 34 -31.87 7.96 -38.10
CA MET A 34 -33.17 8.09 -38.78
C MET A 34 -34.12 6.87 -38.65
N GLN A 35 -33.80 5.87 -37.82
CA GLN A 35 -34.63 4.65 -37.70
C GLN A 35 -35.35 4.44 -36.36
N ASN A 36 -35.37 5.42 -35.46
CA ASN A 36 -36.04 5.27 -34.15
C ASN A 36 -37.32 6.13 -34.03
N THR A 37 -38.27 5.91 -34.94
CA THR A 37 -39.67 6.34 -34.75
C THR A 37 -40.62 5.22 -35.19
N LYS A 38 -41.13 4.44 -34.22
CA LYS A 38 -42.42 3.72 -34.31
C LYS A 38 -42.85 3.10 -32.96
N THR A 39 -43.92 3.68 -32.41
CA THR A 39 -45.08 3.10 -31.69
C THR A 39 -44.90 1.98 -30.63
N LYS A 40 -45.34 2.28 -29.39
CA LYS A 40 -45.37 1.40 -28.19
C LYS A 40 -46.65 0.55 -28.09
N PRO A 41 -46.59 -0.73 -27.68
CA PRO A 41 -47.76 -1.47 -27.20
C PRO A 41 -48.05 -1.18 -25.72
N LYS A 42 -49.31 -0.89 -25.36
CA LYS A 42 -49.75 -0.65 -23.98
C LYS A 42 -49.98 -1.99 -23.26
N ILE A 43 -49.11 -2.32 -22.30
CA ILE A 43 -49.34 -3.38 -21.30
C ILE A 43 -49.87 -2.72 -20.02
N SER A 44 -50.97 -3.26 -19.47
CA SER A 44 -51.66 -2.73 -18.30
C SER A 44 -50.79 -2.79 -17.04
N THR A 45 -50.45 -1.63 -16.48
CA THR A 45 -49.58 -1.41 -15.31
C THR A 45 -50.13 -2.01 -14.00
N ARG A 46 -51.41 -2.40 -13.97
CA ARG A 46 -52.06 -2.92 -12.75
C ARG A 46 -51.63 -4.35 -12.39
N ARG A 47 -51.15 -5.14 -13.35
CA ARG A 47 -50.75 -6.55 -13.13
C ARG A 47 -49.29 -6.74 -12.73
N VAL A 48 -48.42 -5.77 -13.01
CA VAL A 48 -46.97 -5.84 -12.69
C VAL A 48 -46.69 -5.47 -11.23
N VAL A 49 -47.47 -4.55 -10.65
CA VAL A 49 -47.28 -4.08 -9.27
C VAL A 49 -47.57 -5.18 -8.23
N VAL A 50 -48.58 -6.02 -8.47
CA VAL A 50 -48.99 -7.06 -7.52
C VAL A 50 -47.95 -8.20 -7.44
N PHE A 51 -47.31 -8.54 -8.56
CA PHE A 51 -46.27 -9.58 -8.57
C PHE A 51 -44.96 -9.13 -7.92
N ALA A 52 -44.62 -7.84 -7.99
CA ALA A 52 -43.42 -7.28 -7.36
C ALA A 52 -43.52 -7.21 -5.82
N CYS A 53 -44.69 -6.87 -5.26
CA CYS A 53 -44.87 -6.81 -3.81
C CYS A 53 -44.82 -8.18 -3.12
N ALA A 54 -45.30 -9.24 -3.78
CA ALA A 54 -45.26 -10.59 -3.21
C ALA A 54 -43.83 -11.16 -3.13
N LEU A 55 -42.99 -10.90 -4.14
CA LEU A 55 -41.58 -11.31 -4.13
C LEU A 55 -40.77 -10.56 -3.07
N ALA A 56 -41.04 -9.28 -2.83
CA ALA A 56 -40.31 -8.49 -1.84
C ALA A 56 -40.50 -9.01 -0.39
N LEU A 57 -41.67 -9.53 -0.04
CA LEU A 57 -41.94 -10.03 1.32
C LEU A 57 -41.27 -11.38 1.62
N VAL A 58 -41.08 -12.25 0.62
CA VAL A 58 -40.41 -13.54 0.80
C VAL A 58 -38.88 -13.38 0.91
N PHE A 59 -38.29 -12.42 0.18
CA PHE A 59 -36.86 -12.12 0.31
C PHE A 59 -36.52 -11.41 1.64
N PHE A 60 -37.39 -10.55 2.17
CA PHE A 60 -37.14 -9.87 3.45
C PHE A 60 -37.26 -10.77 4.68
N SER A 61 -38.15 -11.77 4.67
CA SER A 61 -38.29 -12.70 5.79
C SER A 61 -37.16 -13.74 5.82
N GLY A 62 -36.71 -14.23 4.65
CA GLY A 62 -35.58 -15.17 4.56
C GLY A 62 -34.23 -14.57 4.95
N TYR A 63 -33.99 -13.30 4.63
CA TYR A 63 -32.70 -12.64 4.94
C TYR A 63 -32.50 -12.39 6.45
N ASN A 64 -33.58 -12.18 7.21
CA ASN A 64 -33.49 -11.95 8.65
C ASN A 64 -33.17 -13.23 9.45
N ILE A 65 -33.57 -14.41 8.95
CA ILE A 65 -33.30 -15.69 9.64
C ILE A 65 -31.81 -16.06 9.50
N ILE A 66 -31.21 -15.85 8.33
CA ILE A 66 -29.79 -16.17 8.08
C ILE A 66 -28.84 -15.19 8.82
N LYS A 67 -29.24 -13.92 8.97
CA LYS A 67 -28.46 -12.93 9.73
C LYS A 67 -28.42 -13.25 11.23
N ASN A 68 -29.48 -13.83 11.77
CA ASN A 68 -29.61 -14.10 13.21
C ASN A 68 -28.76 -15.31 13.67
N GLU A 69 -28.38 -16.20 12.75
CA GLU A 69 -27.57 -17.38 13.08
C GLU A 69 -26.05 -17.09 13.08
N GLN A 70 -25.60 -16.05 12.35
CA GLN A 70 -24.21 -15.57 12.41
C GLN A 70 -23.88 -14.75 13.67
N GLU A 71 -24.87 -14.27 14.44
CA GLU A 71 -24.62 -13.50 15.67
C GLU A 71 -24.20 -14.37 16.87
N LYS A 72 -24.20 -15.71 16.77
CA LYS A 72 -23.84 -16.59 17.90
C LYS A 72 -22.33 -16.81 18.11
N GLN A 73 -21.45 -16.30 17.25
CA GLN A 73 -20.02 -16.60 17.31
C GLN A 73 -19.11 -15.37 17.39
N ARG A 74 -19.29 -14.50 18.39
CA ARG A 74 -18.18 -13.70 18.94
C ARG A 74 -18.37 -13.47 20.44
N GLN A 75 -18.31 -14.55 21.22
CA GLN A 75 -18.21 -14.46 22.67
C GLN A 75 -16.74 -14.63 23.05
N ILE A 76 -16.12 -13.57 23.56
CA ILE A 76 -14.76 -13.64 24.10
C ILE A 76 -14.87 -14.26 25.50
N LYS A 77 -14.27 -15.44 25.69
CA LYS A 77 -14.11 -16.03 27.02
C LYS A 77 -12.97 -15.28 27.73
N THR A 78 -13.30 -14.46 28.71
CA THR A 78 -12.31 -13.92 29.64
C THR A 78 -12.08 -14.92 30.76
N VAL A 79 -10.84 -15.35 30.96
CA VAL A 79 -10.41 -16.12 32.14
C VAL A 79 -9.77 -15.12 33.09
N ALA A 80 -10.32 -14.97 34.31
CA ALA A 80 -9.67 -14.18 35.35
C ALA A 80 -8.43 -14.93 35.86
N ALA A 81 -7.31 -14.24 36.02
CA ALA A 81 -6.12 -14.80 36.62
C ALA A 81 -6.28 -14.79 38.16
N GLY A 82 -6.43 -15.98 38.74
CA GLY A 82 -6.60 -16.18 40.18
C GLY A 82 -7.48 -17.40 40.48
N SER A 83 -7.04 -18.26 41.40
CA SER A 83 -7.70 -19.53 41.73
C SER A 83 -8.92 -19.31 42.63
N ASP A 84 -10.02 -18.80 42.08
CA ASP A 84 -11.30 -18.74 42.78
C ASP A 84 -12.40 -19.44 41.96
N ASN A 85 -12.99 -20.47 42.58
CA ASN A 85 -13.97 -21.39 42.02
C ASN A 85 -15.37 -20.76 41.88
N ASN A 86 -15.49 -19.63 41.16
CA ASN A 86 -16.79 -19.02 40.90
C ASN A 86 -17.10 -18.95 39.40
N SER A 87 -18.32 -19.36 39.08
CA SER A 87 -18.92 -19.49 37.76
C SER A 87 -18.69 -18.26 36.87
N MET A 88 -18.31 -18.54 35.62
CA MET A 88 -18.01 -17.57 34.56
C MET A 88 -19.06 -16.44 34.49
N ALA A 89 -18.71 -15.26 34.98
CA ALA A 89 -19.55 -14.07 34.82
C ALA A 89 -19.26 -13.45 33.44
N VAL A 90 -20.22 -13.61 32.52
CA VAL A 90 -20.22 -12.91 31.23
C VAL A 90 -20.63 -11.46 31.49
N GLN A 91 -19.68 -10.55 31.58
CA GLN A 91 -20.00 -9.12 31.62
C GLN A 91 -20.14 -8.58 30.20
N THR A 92 -21.36 -8.27 29.80
CA THR A 92 -21.66 -7.44 28.64
C THR A 92 -21.26 -6.00 28.96
N LEU A 93 -20.15 -5.50 28.41
CA LEU A 93 -19.89 -4.06 28.42
C LEU A 93 -21.02 -3.36 27.67
N ALA A 94 -21.75 -2.50 28.39
CA ALA A 94 -22.85 -1.68 27.87
C ALA A 94 -22.31 -0.53 27.02
N VAL A 95 -21.79 -0.87 25.85
CA VAL A 95 -21.38 0.06 24.82
C VAL A 95 -22.43 -0.06 23.73
N ALA A 96 -23.18 1.02 23.46
CA ALA A 96 -24.32 1.00 22.55
C ALA A 96 -23.92 0.39 21.20
N LYS A 97 -24.73 -0.52 20.64
CA LYS A 97 -24.44 -1.15 19.33
C LYS A 97 -24.08 -0.05 18.29
N GLY A 98 -22.84 -0.06 17.81
CA GLY A 98 -22.31 0.95 16.86
C GLY A 98 -21.39 2.03 17.45
N SER A 99 -21.14 2.06 18.76
CA SER A 99 -20.19 3.02 19.38
C SER A 99 -18.72 2.57 19.30
N ILE A 100 -18.48 1.31 18.97
CA ILE A 100 -17.19 0.88 18.43
C ILE A 100 -17.29 1.02 16.91
N LYS A 101 -16.96 2.21 16.41
CA LYS A 101 -16.51 2.31 15.02
C LYS A 101 -15.08 1.77 15.02
N LEU A 102 -14.91 0.49 14.67
CA LEU A 102 -13.66 0.09 14.04
C LEU A 102 -13.60 0.96 12.79
N SER A 103 -12.80 2.02 12.83
CA SER A 103 -12.49 2.71 11.60
C SER A 103 -11.91 1.64 10.68
N ASP A 104 -12.48 1.45 9.50
CA ASP A 104 -11.87 0.70 8.40
C ASP A 104 -10.55 1.35 7.91
N ASN A 105 -9.82 2.04 8.79
CA ASN A 105 -8.50 2.62 8.62
C ASN A 105 -7.40 1.56 8.48
N VAL A 106 -7.72 0.26 8.56
CA VAL A 106 -6.79 -0.78 8.06
C VAL A 106 -6.72 -0.75 6.52
N SER A 107 -7.69 -0.12 5.84
CA SER A 107 -7.77 -0.04 4.38
C SER A 107 -7.95 1.36 3.78
N LYS A 108 -8.16 2.42 4.58
CA LYS A 108 -8.17 3.79 4.06
C LYS A 108 -6.76 4.23 3.66
N GLY A 109 -6.52 4.27 2.35
CA GLY A 109 -5.49 5.14 1.76
C GLY A 109 -4.19 4.46 1.36
N ARG A 110 -4.22 3.27 0.74
CA ARG A 110 -3.07 2.89 -0.12
C ARG A 110 -3.13 3.71 -1.40
N VAL A 111 -2.74 4.97 -1.31
CA VAL A 111 -2.17 5.66 -2.47
C VAL A 111 -0.93 4.86 -2.86
N GLY A 112 -0.88 4.41 -4.12
CA GLY A 112 0.11 3.46 -4.65
C GLY A 112 1.50 3.69 -4.04
N GLY A 113 1.90 2.76 -3.18
CA GLY A 113 3.13 2.86 -2.39
C GLY A 113 4.19 1.91 -2.90
N ILE A 114 5.46 2.27 -2.71
CA ILE A 114 6.59 1.40 -3.03
C ILE A 114 6.75 0.24 -2.05
N TRP A 115 5.92 0.15 -1.00
CA TRP A 115 5.96 -0.94 -0.03
C TRP A 115 5.17 -2.17 -0.48
N ALA A 116 5.75 -3.34 -0.23
CA ALA A 116 5.09 -4.60 -0.49
C ALA A 116 3.80 -4.75 0.33
N SER A 117 2.85 -5.48 -0.25
CA SER A 117 1.60 -5.83 0.40
C SER A 117 1.84 -6.82 1.54
N GLY A 118 1.09 -6.65 2.64
CA GLY A 118 1.05 -7.66 3.69
C GLY A 118 0.17 -8.84 3.27
N SER A 119 0.53 -10.04 3.70
CA SER A 119 -0.37 -11.19 3.70
C SER A 119 -1.01 -11.29 5.08
N GLY A 120 -2.30 -10.95 5.20
CA GLY A 120 -3.01 -10.96 6.48
C GLY A 120 -2.89 -9.67 7.29
N ALA A 121 -2.69 -9.77 8.60
CA ALA A 121 -2.69 -8.64 9.53
C ALA A 121 -1.36 -7.87 9.60
N ASN A 122 -0.26 -8.48 9.14
CA ASN A 122 1.08 -7.91 9.26
C ASN A 122 1.71 -7.59 7.90
N PHE A 123 2.55 -6.55 7.89
CA PHE A 123 3.35 -6.19 6.72
C PHE A 123 4.63 -7.03 6.65
N PRO A 124 5.20 -7.31 5.46
CA PRO A 124 6.49 -7.96 5.35
C PRO A 124 7.59 -7.08 5.97
N LEU A 125 8.16 -7.55 7.07
CA LEU A 125 9.03 -6.79 7.96
C LEU A 125 10.26 -7.59 8.37
N ILE A 126 11.32 -6.84 8.69
CA ILE A 126 12.50 -7.29 9.42
C ILE A 126 12.72 -6.32 10.57
N GLN A 127 12.90 -6.83 11.78
CA GLN A 127 13.43 -6.09 12.90
C GLN A 127 14.91 -6.38 13.02
N ALA A 128 15.74 -5.34 13.07
CA ALA A 128 17.17 -5.43 13.28
C ALA A 128 17.66 -4.21 14.05
N GLU A 129 18.54 -4.40 15.03
CA GLU A 129 19.13 -3.31 15.84
C GLU A 129 18.06 -2.40 16.51
N GLY A 130 16.95 -2.98 16.95
CA GLY A 130 15.84 -2.24 17.57
C GLY A 130 15.00 -1.41 16.59
N LYS A 131 15.20 -1.57 15.28
CA LYS A 131 14.51 -0.83 14.21
C LYS A 131 13.68 -1.79 13.37
N TYR A 132 12.55 -1.32 12.84
CA TYR A 132 11.70 -2.10 11.93
C TYR A 132 11.87 -1.61 10.49
N TYR A 133 11.96 -2.56 9.57
CA TYR A 133 12.14 -2.32 8.14
C TYR A 133 11.10 -3.08 7.34
N ARG A 134 10.40 -2.40 6.44
CA ARG A 134 9.34 -2.94 5.59
C ARG A 134 9.82 -3.17 4.17
N LEU A 135 9.48 -4.33 3.62
CA LEU A 135 9.87 -4.74 2.27
C LEU A 135 9.39 -3.75 1.21
N LEU A 136 10.29 -3.40 0.28
CA LEU A 136 9.99 -2.63 -0.92
C LEU A 136 9.58 -3.55 -2.09
N THR A 137 8.65 -3.07 -2.90
CA THR A 137 8.25 -3.67 -4.16
C THR A 137 9.33 -3.46 -5.22
N ASN A 138 9.93 -2.26 -5.26
CA ASN A 138 11.02 -1.90 -6.16
C ASN A 138 12.21 -1.35 -5.36
N PRO A 139 13.45 -1.73 -5.69
CA PRO A 139 13.83 -2.69 -6.73
C PRO A 139 13.47 -4.14 -6.37
N SER A 140 13.16 -4.96 -7.39
CA SER A 140 12.86 -6.40 -7.22
C SER A 140 14.12 -7.24 -6.98
N SER A 141 15.30 -6.69 -7.24
CA SER A 141 16.60 -7.28 -6.93
C SER A 141 17.62 -6.18 -6.66
N LEU A 142 18.40 -6.32 -5.60
CA LEU A 142 19.52 -5.45 -5.28
C LEU A 142 20.83 -6.08 -5.75
N SER A 143 21.73 -5.27 -6.33
CA SER A 143 23.07 -5.71 -6.70
C SER A 143 23.97 -5.86 -5.48
N ASP A 144 24.85 -6.86 -5.48
CA ASP A 144 25.78 -7.13 -4.38
C ASP A 144 26.71 -5.94 -4.07
N SER A 145 26.98 -5.08 -5.06
CA SER A 145 27.78 -3.85 -4.91
C SER A 145 27.16 -2.80 -3.98
N LEU A 146 25.85 -2.88 -3.73
CA LEU A 146 25.11 -2.00 -2.82
C LEU A 146 24.98 -2.60 -1.41
N LEU A 147 25.45 -3.84 -1.20
CA LEU A 147 25.56 -4.42 0.14
C LEU A 147 26.77 -3.81 0.84
N SER A 148 26.59 -3.44 2.11
CA SER A 148 27.62 -2.88 2.97
C SER A 148 27.96 -3.87 4.10
N ARG A 149 27.96 -3.43 5.37
CA ARG A 149 28.20 -4.30 6.52
C ARG A 149 27.12 -5.38 6.66
N ASN A 150 27.53 -6.56 7.11
CA ASN A 150 26.62 -7.58 7.64
C ASN A 150 26.14 -7.10 9.03
N ILE A 151 24.82 -7.08 9.23
CA ILE A 151 24.18 -6.70 10.51
C ILE A 151 24.07 -7.94 11.41
N GLY A 152 23.79 -9.09 10.81
CA GLY A 152 23.66 -10.37 11.48
C GLY A 152 22.77 -11.33 10.69
N GLU A 153 22.35 -12.41 11.32
CA GLU A 153 21.46 -13.40 10.74
C GLU A 153 20.07 -13.35 11.39
N VAL A 154 19.04 -13.69 10.61
CA VAL A 154 17.66 -13.83 11.13
C VAL A 154 17.64 -14.95 12.16
N GLY A 155 17.33 -14.60 13.40
CA GLY A 155 17.27 -15.54 14.52
C GLY A 155 15.89 -16.16 14.73
N LEU A 156 14.83 -15.50 14.28
CA LEU A 156 13.45 -16.01 14.36
C LEU A 156 12.61 -15.58 13.16
N LEU A 157 11.93 -16.54 12.55
CA LEU A 157 10.85 -16.31 11.60
C LEU A 157 9.50 -16.46 12.32
N THR A 158 8.73 -15.38 12.39
CA THR A 158 7.41 -15.36 13.03
C THR A 158 6.42 -14.50 12.26
N ASP A 159 5.15 -14.89 12.22
CA ASP A 159 4.10 -14.09 11.62
C ASP A 159 3.77 -12.83 12.44
N GLU A 160 4.14 -12.77 13.72
CA GLU A 160 3.79 -11.72 14.67
C GLU A 160 5.03 -11.04 15.30
N PRO A 161 5.85 -10.31 14.51
CA PRO A 161 7.10 -9.74 14.99
C PRO A 161 6.92 -8.72 16.13
N ALA A 162 5.74 -8.08 16.23
CA ALA A 162 5.47 -7.09 17.28
C ALA A 162 5.35 -7.67 18.70
N LEU A 163 5.11 -8.98 18.85
CA LEU A 163 4.88 -9.63 20.14
C LEU A 163 6.10 -10.37 20.68
N VAL A 164 7.18 -10.39 19.91
CA VAL A 164 8.39 -11.13 20.24
C VAL A 164 9.25 -10.32 21.21
N ASP A 165 9.85 -11.03 22.17
CA ASP A 165 10.77 -10.44 23.12
C ASP A 165 12.06 -9.91 22.42
N SER A 166 12.54 -8.78 22.92
CA SER A 166 13.70 -8.05 22.45
C SER A 166 15.05 -8.79 22.53
N ASN A 167 15.09 -9.96 23.15
CA ASN A 167 16.30 -10.79 23.30
C ASN A 167 16.76 -11.46 22.00
N ILE A 168 15.94 -11.44 20.95
CA ILE A 168 16.30 -11.98 19.63
C ILE A 168 16.89 -10.87 18.76
N ASN A 169 18.08 -11.10 18.21
CA ASN A 169 18.85 -10.09 17.49
C ASN A 169 18.14 -9.56 16.23
N ILE A 170 17.63 -10.48 15.39
CA ILE A 170 16.91 -10.15 14.15
C ILE A 170 15.67 -11.03 14.04
N ILE A 171 14.52 -10.40 13.88
CA ILE A 171 13.21 -11.06 13.74
C ILE A 171 12.65 -10.72 12.35
N SER A 172 12.10 -11.70 11.64
CA SER A 172 11.42 -11.46 10.36
C SER A 172 10.12 -12.24 10.28
N ASN A 173 9.24 -11.85 9.37
CA ASN A 173 8.06 -12.62 8.97
C ASN A 173 8.09 -13.06 7.50
N ILE A 174 9.19 -12.79 6.78
CA ILE A 174 9.30 -13.06 5.35
C ILE A 174 10.64 -13.67 4.96
N VAL A 175 11.70 -13.37 5.71
CA VAL A 175 13.04 -13.90 5.48
C VAL A 175 13.28 -15.10 6.40
N SER A 176 13.73 -16.22 5.83
CA SER A 176 14.02 -17.46 6.55
C SER A 176 15.14 -17.29 7.60
N GLU A 177 15.04 -18.06 8.68
CA GLU A 177 16.06 -18.15 9.72
C GLU A 177 17.43 -18.54 9.16
N GLY A 178 18.50 -18.01 9.77
CA GLY A 178 19.88 -18.19 9.31
C GLY A 178 20.26 -17.35 8.09
N THR A 179 19.33 -16.58 7.51
CA THR A 179 19.66 -15.68 6.39
C THR A 179 20.37 -14.43 6.91
N SER A 180 21.50 -14.08 6.30
CA SER A 180 22.21 -12.83 6.58
C SER A 180 21.43 -11.58 6.12
N VAL A 181 21.40 -10.58 6.99
CA VAL A 181 20.87 -9.23 6.73
C VAL A 181 22.04 -8.26 6.65
N TYR A 182 22.02 -7.40 5.64
CA TYR A 182 23.07 -6.43 5.35
C TYR A 182 22.53 -5.01 5.41
N ALA A 183 23.37 -4.06 5.83
CA ALA A 183 23.08 -2.66 5.62
C ALA A 183 23.23 -2.32 4.12
N VAL A 184 22.41 -1.39 3.65
CA VAL A 184 22.53 -0.87 2.28
C VAL A 184 23.56 0.26 2.25
N LYS A 185 24.42 0.27 1.23
CA LYS A 185 25.48 1.27 1.04
C LYS A 185 24.89 2.68 1.02
N ASN A 186 25.46 3.55 1.86
CA ASN A 186 25.02 4.93 2.11
C ASN A 186 23.58 5.04 2.66
N MET A 187 22.94 3.96 3.08
CA MET A 187 21.58 3.98 3.66
C MET A 187 21.54 3.25 5.01
N ASP A 188 22.66 3.23 5.73
CA ASP A 188 22.71 2.62 7.05
C ASP A 188 21.68 3.26 7.99
N GLY A 189 20.93 2.43 8.71
CA GLY A 189 19.83 2.87 9.55
C GLY A 189 18.57 3.36 8.82
N ALA A 190 18.57 3.45 7.49
CA ALA A 190 17.42 3.85 6.66
C ALA A 190 16.86 2.69 5.82
N ALA A 191 17.75 1.81 5.34
CA ALA A 191 17.37 0.63 4.60
C ALA A 191 18.32 -0.54 4.88
N VAL A 192 17.75 -1.75 4.89
CA VAL A 192 18.48 -3.02 5.00
C VAL A 192 18.16 -3.90 3.81
N ALA A 193 19.06 -4.82 3.50
CA ALA A 193 18.90 -5.80 2.44
C ALA A 193 19.00 -7.21 3.02
N ALA A 194 18.09 -8.08 2.59
CA ALA A 194 18.11 -9.48 2.96
C ALA A 194 17.66 -10.32 1.77
N LYS A 195 18.08 -11.58 1.73
CA LYS A 195 17.70 -12.48 0.66
C LYS A 195 16.25 -12.93 0.86
N THR A 196 15.42 -12.74 -0.17
CA THR A 196 14.03 -13.25 -0.19
C THR A 196 13.91 -14.12 -1.43
N GLY A 197 13.88 -15.45 -1.26
CA GLY A 197 14.08 -16.39 -2.36
C GLY A 197 15.53 -16.35 -2.85
N ASP A 198 15.75 -16.08 -4.14
CA ASP A 198 17.08 -16.08 -4.76
C ASP A 198 17.73 -14.69 -4.86
N THR A 199 16.99 -13.63 -4.58
CA THR A 199 17.44 -12.25 -4.79
C THR A 199 17.52 -11.47 -3.49
N TYR A 200 18.46 -10.53 -3.39
CA TYR A 200 18.45 -9.53 -2.34
C TYR A 200 17.34 -8.52 -2.58
N ARG A 201 16.54 -8.27 -1.54
CA ARG A 201 15.45 -7.29 -1.55
C ARG A 201 15.71 -6.22 -0.50
N VAL A 202 15.26 -5.01 -0.79
CA VAL A 202 15.45 -3.86 0.10
C VAL A 202 14.25 -3.71 1.02
N PHE A 203 14.52 -3.40 2.27
CA PHE A 203 13.54 -3.08 3.29
C PHE A 203 13.82 -1.65 3.79
N GLN A 204 12.82 -0.78 3.72
CA GLN A 204 12.91 0.59 4.20
C GLN A 204 12.51 0.66 5.67
N ARG A 205 13.21 1.45 6.48
CA ARG A 205 12.85 1.68 7.88
C ARG A 205 11.48 2.36 8.02
N VAL A 206 10.67 1.86 8.94
CA VAL A 206 9.32 2.36 9.24
C VAL A 206 9.05 2.33 10.73
N SER A 207 8.07 3.11 11.19
CA SER A 207 7.48 2.91 12.50
C SER A 207 6.58 1.69 12.51
N TYR A 208 6.74 0.83 13.51
CA TYR A 208 5.91 -0.35 13.71
C TYR A 208 5.90 -0.76 15.19
N GLY A 209 4.73 -1.22 15.68
CA GLY A 209 4.59 -1.69 17.07
C GLY A 209 4.93 -0.64 18.14
N GLY A 210 4.73 0.65 17.85
CA GLY A 210 5.08 1.76 18.77
C GLY A 210 6.56 2.15 18.77
N ASN A 211 7.40 1.47 17.96
CA ASN A 211 8.82 1.77 17.81
C ASN A 211 9.05 2.59 16.54
N ALA A 212 9.83 3.67 16.63
CA ALA A 212 10.05 4.60 15.52
C ALA A 212 11.52 5.06 15.44
N ILE A 213 11.98 5.76 16.47
CA ILE A 213 13.35 6.28 16.58
C ILE A 213 14.12 5.51 17.66
N VAL A 214 15.44 5.47 17.52
CA VAL A 214 16.37 4.88 18.49
C VAL A 214 17.30 5.98 19.00
N GLY A 215 17.28 6.25 20.30
CA GLY A 215 18.04 7.36 20.88
C GLY A 215 17.53 8.73 20.44
N ASN A 216 18.45 9.62 20.04
CA ASN A 216 18.16 11.03 19.69
C ASN A 216 18.22 11.29 18.17
N GLU A 217 17.72 10.35 17.37
CA GLU A 217 17.66 10.50 15.91
C GLU A 217 16.74 11.66 15.49
N ASN A 218 17.10 12.34 14.41
CA ASN A 218 16.24 13.29 13.69
C ASN A 218 15.76 12.70 12.36
N LEU A 219 14.83 13.36 11.67
CA LEU A 219 14.24 12.83 10.43
C LEU A 219 15.31 12.47 9.40
N ILE A 220 16.26 13.38 9.14
CA ILE A 220 17.30 13.18 8.12
C ILE A 220 18.21 11.99 8.45
N SER A 221 18.57 11.79 9.72
CA SER A 221 19.35 10.62 10.14
C SER A 221 18.63 9.29 9.85
N THR A 222 17.30 9.29 9.74
CA THR A 222 16.52 8.09 9.38
C THR A 222 16.43 7.84 7.88
N LEU A 223 16.89 8.77 7.04
CA LEU A 223 16.89 8.66 5.57
C LEU A 223 18.25 8.19 5.00
N GLY A 224 19.27 8.11 5.85
CA GLY A 224 20.61 7.67 5.48
C GLY A 224 21.44 8.79 4.87
N ASN A 225 22.59 8.41 4.30
CA ASN A 225 23.59 9.35 3.75
C ASN A 225 23.57 9.41 2.21
N ALA A 226 22.73 8.61 1.55
CA ALA A 226 22.52 8.70 0.13
C ALA A 226 21.88 10.06 -0.19
N LYS A 227 22.24 10.66 -1.33
CA LYS A 227 21.69 11.97 -1.71
C LYS A 227 20.41 11.75 -2.52
N PRO A 228 19.30 12.43 -2.19
CA PRO A 228 18.14 12.45 -3.08
C PRO A 228 18.49 13.17 -4.38
N VAL A 229 18.08 12.60 -5.51
CA VAL A 229 18.19 13.17 -6.86
C VAL A 229 16.84 13.64 -7.40
N ALA A 230 15.75 13.16 -6.81
CA ALA A 230 14.41 13.68 -7.05
C ALA A 230 13.55 13.59 -5.79
N LEU A 231 12.72 14.60 -5.58
CA LEU A 231 11.69 14.62 -4.54
C LEU A 231 10.33 14.76 -5.23
N LYS A 232 9.45 13.78 -5.04
CA LYS A 232 8.11 13.76 -5.64
C LYS A 232 7.04 13.76 -4.57
N LEU A 233 6.26 14.84 -4.51
CA LEU A 233 5.14 14.98 -3.59
C LEU A 233 3.81 14.74 -4.33
N SER A 234 3.06 13.74 -3.88
CA SER A 234 1.80 13.34 -4.49
C SER A 234 0.80 14.51 -4.52
N GLY A 235 0.32 14.82 -5.73
CA GLY A 235 -0.64 15.89 -5.97
C GLY A 235 -0.04 17.30 -6.02
N VAL A 236 1.28 17.45 -5.89
CA VAL A 236 1.97 18.75 -6.00
C VAL A 236 2.94 18.76 -7.18
N GLY A 237 3.89 17.83 -7.23
CA GLY A 237 4.83 17.74 -8.35
C GLY A 237 6.13 17.04 -8.00
N THR A 238 7.13 17.19 -8.87
CA THR A 238 8.47 16.59 -8.73
C THR A 238 9.53 17.67 -8.88
N ILE A 239 10.49 17.69 -7.96
CA ILE A 239 11.66 18.56 -8.00
C ILE A 239 12.88 17.69 -8.26
N THR A 240 13.67 18.05 -9.27
CA THR A 240 14.91 17.37 -9.68
C THR A 240 16.13 18.30 -9.67
N ASP A 241 15.93 19.57 -9.37
CA ASP A 241 17.02 20.55 -9.25
C ASP A 241 17.81 20.32 -7.96
N SER A 242 19.14 20.25 -8.05
CA SER A 242 19.99 19.86 -6.92
C SER A 242 19.98 20.88 -5.79
N ASP A 243 20.01 22.18 -6.11
CA ASP A 243 20.06 23.24 -5.11
C ASP A 243 18.72 23.35 -4.36
N SER A 244 17.63 23.19 -5.10
CA SER A 244 16.27 23.08 -4.56
C SER A 244 16.13 21.89 -3.63
N ILE A 245 16.65 20.72 -4.01
CA ILE A 245 16.65 19.53 -3.17
C ILE A 245 17.48 19.74 -1.91
N ASP A 246 18.69 20.29 -2.01
CA ASP A 246 19.55 20.54 -0.85
C ASP A 246 18.87 21.52 0.14
N THR A 247 18.19 22.54 -0.37
CA THR A 247 17.38 23.48 0.43
C THR A 247 16.26 22.74 1.19
N LEU A 248 15.50 21.90 0.50
CA LEU A 248 14.41 21.13 1.09
C LEU A 248 14.91 20.12 2.13
N MET A 249 16.03 19.44 1.85
CA MET A 249 16.64 18.50 2.80
C MET A 249 17.19 19.23 4.03
N HIS A 250 17.72 20.43 3.88
CA HIS A 250 18.11 21.28 5.00
C HIS A 250 16.89 21.66 5.85
N ILE A 251 15.76 22.01 5.25
CA ILE A 251 14.51 22.28 5.97
C ILE A 251 14.02 21.05 6.73
N LEU A 252 14.03 19.87 6.09
CA LEU A 252 13.67 18.60 6.73
C LEU A 252 14.57 18.25 7.93
N SER A 253 15.83 18.70 7.96
CA SER A 253 16.71 18.51 9.12
C SER A 253 16.20 19.20 10.40
N ARG A 254 15.34 20.22 10.25
CA ARG A 254 14.71 20.96 11.35
C ARG A 254 13.32 20.41 11.73
N ALA A 255 12.89 19.30 11.11
CA ALA A 255 11.61 18.68 11.41
C ALA A 255 11.53 18.25 12.88
N SER A 256 10.40 18.55 13.53
CA SER A 256 10.17 18.21 14.93
C SER A 256 9.52 16.84 15.05
N TYR A 257 10.10 15.95 15.85
CA TYR A 257 9.49 14.66 16.15
C TYR A 257 8.24 14.84 17.00
N LEU A 258 7.15 14.14 16.64
CA LEU A 258 5.89 14.19 17.37
C LEU A 258 5.64 12.90 18.16
N SER A 259 5.64 11.77 17.47
CA SER A 259 5.29 10.47 18.06
C SER A 259 5.66 9.31 17.14
N ALA A 260 5.59 8.08 17.64
CA ALA A 260 5.76 6.87 16.85
C ALA A 260 4.54 6.53 15.95
N SER A 261 3.59 7.44 15.79
CA SER A 261 2.41 7.19 14.95
C SER A 261 2.79 7.02 13.46
N SER A 262 1.94 6.29 12.76
CA SER A 262 1.95 6.17 11.30
C SER A 262 0.62 6.67 10.75
N GLY A 263 0.61 7.17 9.52
CA GLY A 263 -0.55 7.81 8.91
C GLY A 263 -0.22 8.40 7.55
N GLY A 264 -1.12 9.21 7.01
CA GLY A 264 -0.93 9.89 5.73
C GLY A 264 -1.83 9.38 4.61
N ASN A 265 -2.27 10.32 3.80
CA ASN A 265 -3.10 10.11 2.61
C ASN A 265 -2.38 10.50 1.31
N LYS A 266 -1.22 11.16 1.41
CA LYS A 266 -0.32 11.50 0.32
C LYS A 266 1.02 10.81 0.52
N THR A 267 1.87 10.86 -0.48
CA THR A 267 3.22 10.29 -0.44
C THR A 267 4.25 11.34 -0.85
N LEU A 268 5.37 11.35 -0.13
CA LEU A 268 6.61 11.97 -0.55
C LEU A 268 7.58 10.85 -0.91
N LEU A 269 7.94 10.75 -2.18
CA LEU A 269 8.94 9.81 -2.69
C LEU A 269 10.28 10.52 -2.83
N LEU A 270 11.32 9.93 -2.25
CA LEU A 270 12.70 10.36 -2.38
C LEU A 270 13.42 9.34 -3.26
N GLU A 271 13.82 9.73 -4.46
CA GLU A 271 14.66 8.90 -5.32
C GLU A 271 16.12 9.19 -4.99
N MET A 272 16.87 8.19 -4.55
CA MET A 272 18.23 8.37 -4.08
C MET A 272 19.24 8.09 -5.21
N ASN A 273 20.42 8.71 -5.14
CA ASN A 273 21.48 8.57 -6.14
C ASN A 273 22.04 7.15 -6.29
N ASN A 274 21.75 6.24 -5.37
CA ASN A 274 22.11 4.82 -5.44
C ASN A 274 21.01 3.96 -6.12
N GLY A 275 19.96 4.59 -6.67
CA GLY A 275 18.88 3.91 -7.39
C GLY A 275 17.78 3.33 -6.49
N ILE A 276 17.86 3.50 -5.18
CA ILE A 276 16.82 3.08 -4.23
C ILE A 276 15.89 4.26 -3.97
N SER A 277 14.59 3.99 -3.88
CA SER A 277 13.61 5.00 -3.47
C SER A 277 13.16 4.78 -2.04
N LEU A 278 13.01 5.86 -1.28
CA LEU A 278 12.36 5.87 0.02
C LEU A 278 11.03 6.58 -0.09
N GLN A 279 10.04 6.13 0.69
CA GLN A 279 8.73 6.76 0.73
C GLN A 279 8.40 7.20 2.15
N LEU A 280 8.00 8.46 2.29
CA LEU A 280 7.30 8.96 3.46
C LEU A 280 5.83 9.13 3.10
N MET A 281 4.93 8.85 4.03
CA MET A 281 3.54 9.27 3.88
C MET A 281 3.41 10.70 4.38
N VAL A 282 2.42 11.42 3.86
CA VAL A 282 2.16 12.83 4.16
C VAL A 282 0.70 12.99 4.51
N ASP A 283 0.43 13.74 5.57
CA ASP A 283 -0.90 14.31 5.86
C ASP A 283 -0.71 15.73 6.35
N ASP A 284 -1.49 16.66 5.82
CA ASP A 284 -1.35 18.09 6.11
C ASP A 284 0.12 18.54 6.01
N GLU A 285 0.72 18.95 7.13
CA GLU A 285 2.10 19.42 7.27
C GLU A 285 2.98 18.42 8.04
N LYS A 286 2.58 17.14 8.05
CA LYS A 286 3.25 16.05 8.75
C LYS A 286 3.80 15.01 7.78
N LEU A 287 4.98 14.52 8.13
CA LEU A 287 5.67 13.43 7.44
C LEU A 287 5.65 12.19 8.31
N TYR A 288 5.36 11.04 7.71
CA TYR A 288 5.27 9.76 8.39
C TYR A 288 6.22 8.75 7.74
N GLY A 289 7.12 8.20 8.55
CA GLY A 289 8.07 7.15 8.16
C GLY A 289 8.52 6.40 9.40
N CYS A 290 9.70 6.74 9.92
CA CYS A 290 10.19 6.35 11.24
C CYS A 290 9.50 7.19 12.34
N GLY A 291 8.18 7.15 12.38
CA GLY A 291 7.33 7.98 13.24
C GLY A 291 6.75 9.18 12.48
N SER A 292 6.15 10.09 13.23
CA SER A 292 5.50 11.30 12.73
C SER A 292 6.34 12.53 13.05
N TRP A 293 6.50 13.37 12.04
CA TRP A 293 7.37 14.54 12.06
C TRP A 293 6.60 15.75 11.55
N TYR A 294 6.77 16.90 12.19
CA TYR A 294 6.16 18.16 11.79
C TYR A 294 7.18 19.05 11.08
N CYS A 295 6.85 19.50 9.87
CA CYS A 295 7.72 20.36 9.07
C CYS A 295 6.91 21.19 8.06
N PRO A 296 6.21 22.25 8.51
CA PRO A 296 5.37 23.07 7.64
C PRO A 296 6.17 23.81 6.56
N ASP A 297 7.33 24.37 6.94
CA ASP A 297 8.25 25.08 6.04
C ASP A 297 8.64 24.25 4.81
N PHE A 298 8.71 22.92 4.94
CA PHE A 298 9.02 22.04 3.82
C PHE A 298 7.94 22.13 2.74
N PHE A 299 6.67 22.08 3.13
CA PHE A 299 5.56 22.05 2.18
C PHE A 299 5.34 23.39 1.49
N SER A 300 5.50 24.51 2.22
CA SER A 300 5.44 25.85 1.61
C SER A 300 6.56 26.04 0.61
N THR A 301 7.80 25.73 1.01
CA THR A 301 8.98 25.87 0.13
C THR A 301 8.88 24.94 -1.09
N PHE A 302 8.39 23.71 -0.90
CA PHE A 302 8.20 22.76 -2.00
C PHE A 302 7.19 23.29 -3.04
N ALA A 303 6.12 23.94 -2.59
CA ALA A 303 5.11 24.53 -3.47
C ALA A 303 5.62 25.78 -4.20
N GLU A 304 6.53 26.54 -3.60
CA GLU A 304 7.19 27.70 -4.23
C GLU A 304 8.17 27.26 -5.31
N LEU A 305 8.97 26.22 -5.06
CA LEU A 305 10.00 25.72 -5.99
C LEU A 305 9.43 25.02 -7.24
N ILE A 306 8.14 24.69 -7.25
CA ILE A 306 7.45 24.08 -8.41
C ILE A 306 6.81 25.10 -9.35
N GLN A 307 6.58 26.33 -8.86
CA GLN A 307 5.98 27.41 -9.66
C GLN A 307 6.98 28.02 -10.63
#